data_AF-A0A7X7TM59-F1
#
_entry.id   AF-A0A7X7TM59-F1
#
_cell.length_a   1.000
_cell.length_b   1.000
_cell.length_c   1.000
_cell.angle_alpha   90.00
_cell.angle_beta   90.00
_cell.angle_gamma   90.00
#
_symmetry.space_group_name_H-M   'P 1'
#
loop_
_entity.id
_entity.type
_entity.pdbx_description
1 polymer ?
#
loop_
_entity_poly.entity_id
_entity_poly.type
_entity_poly.pdbx_seq_one_letter_code
_entity_poly.pdbx_strand_id
1 'polypeptide(L)' 'MLRKVNNSVLELIEGDITDMDTDAIVNAANSYLKHGGGVAG' A
#
# COMPACT_ATOMS: atom_id res chain seq x y z
N MET A 1 -1.41 12.81 -7.48
CA MET A 1 -2.00 12.85 -8.86
C MET A 1 -3.14 11.85 -8.90
N LEU A 2 -4.37 12.27 -9.22
CA LEU A 2 -5.55 11.39 -9.24
C LEU A 2 -5.93 11.00 -10.67
N ARG A 3 -6.19 9.70 -10.91
CA ARG A 3 -6.61 9.17 -12.22
C ARG A 3 -7.74 8.15 -12.06
N LYS A 4 -8.84 8.31 -12.81
CA LYS A 4 -9.90 7.28 -12.89
C LYS A 4 -9.51 6.19 -13.90
N VAL A 5 -9.64 4.93 -13.49
CA VAL A 5 -9.44 3.72 -14.31
C VAL A 5 -10.66 2.82 -14.12
N ASN A 6 -11.51 2.72 -15.16
CA ASN A 6 -12.82 2.06 -15.06
C ASN A 6 -13.63 2.58 -13.85
N ASN A 7 -13.88 1.71 -12.87
CA ASN A 7 -14.62 2.02 -11.64
C ASN A 7 -13.71 2.38 -10.45
N SER A 8 -12.39 2.46 -10.66
CA SER A 8 -11.42 2.73 -9.60
C SER A 8 -10.77 4.10 -9.75
N VAL A 9 -10.28 4.65 -8.64
CA VAL A 9 -9.43 5.84 -8.61
C VAL A 9 -8.02 5.40 -8.22
N LEU A 10 -7.02 5.84 -8.99
CA LEU A 10 -5.60 5.62 -8.74
C LEU A 10 -4.97 6.94 -8.30
N GLU A 11 -4.23 6.88 -7.20
CA GLU A 11 -3.49 8.02 -6.66
C GLU A 11 -2.02 7.65 -6.44
N LEU A 12 -1.12 8.62 -6.65
CA LEU A 12 0.25 8.56 -6.19
C LEU A 12 0.45 9.59 -5.07
N ILE A 13 0.93 9.12 -3.93
CA ILE A 13 1.16 9.87 -2.69
C ILE A 13 2.59 9.59 -2.22
N GLU A 14 3.28 10.60 -1.72
CA GLU A 14 4.50 10.45 -0.94
C GLU A 14 4.13 10.50 0.55
N GLY A 15 4.40 9.43 1.30
CA GLY A 15 4.01 9.31 2.71
C GLY A 15 4.27 7.93 3.27
N ASP A 16 3.85 7.71 4.53
CA ASP A 16 3.91 6.42 5.21
C ASP A 16 2.58 5.67 5.04
N ILE A 17 2.64 4.43 4.57
CA ILE A 17 1.45 3.60 4.33
C ILE A 17 0.75 3.19 5.64
N THR A 18 1.48 3.18 6.76
CA THR A 18 0.94 2.80 8.08
C THR A 18 0.02 3.86 8.68
N ASP A 19 0.09 5.10 8.17
CA ASP A 19 -0.71 6.24 8.62
C ASP A 19 -1.90 6.56 7.68
N MET A 20 -2.19 5.70 6.70
CA MET A 20 -3.24 5.94 5.72
C MET A 20 -4.65 5.69 6.27
N ASP A 21 -5.55 6.66 6.08
CA ASP A 21 -6.98 6.52 6.35
C ASP A 21 -7.66 5.73 5.22
N THR A 22 -7.62 4.40 5.33
CA THR A 22 -8.16 3.47 4.33
C THR A 22 -8.62 2.18 4.99
N ASP A 23 -9.54 1.47 4.35
CA ASP A 23 -10.10 0.21 4.87
C ASP A 23 -9.07 -0.93 4.90
N ALA A 24 -8.08 -0.90 3.99
CA ALA A 24 -7.04 -1.91 3.89
C ALA A 24 -5.76 -1.37 3.25
N ILE A 25 -4.62 -1.91 3.70
CA ILE A 25 -3.30 -1.70 3.10
C ILE A 25 -2.72 -3.02 2.61
N VAL A 26 -1.85 -2.95 1.59
CA VAL A 26 -1.17 -4.13 1.05
C VAL A 26 0.27 -4.17 1.59
N ASN A 27 0.66 -5.30 2.16
CA ASN A 27 2.03 -5.52 2.62
C ASN A 27 2.91 -6.07 1.49
N ALA A 28 4.14 -5.56 1.37
CA ALA A 28 5.17 -6.06 0.48
C ALA A 28 5.94 -7.25 1.10
N ALA A 29 5.21 -8.34 1.40
CA ALA A 29 5.77 -9.52 2.06
C ALA A 29 6.42 -10.53 1.08
N ASN A 30 7.25 -11.43 1.61
CA ASN A 30 7.73 -12.60 0.87
C ASN A 30 6.70 -13.76 0.89
N SER A 31 6.91 -14.77 0.05
CA SER A 31 6.03 -15.94 -0.09
C SER A 31 5.89 -16.81 1.17
N TYR A 32 6.80 -16.66 2.14
CA TYR A 32 6.77 -17.38 3.42
C TYR A 32 6.09 -16.58 4.53
N LEU A 33 5.63 -15.36 4.25
CA LEU A 33 5.05 -14.42 5.22
C LEU A 33 5.99 -14.14 6.40
N LYS A 34 7.30 -14.16 6.15
CA LYS A 34 8.33 -13.86 7.16
C LYS A 34 8.76 -12.40 7.06
N HIS A 35 8.21 -11.58 7.93
CA HIS A 35 8.47 -10.16 8.12
C HIS A 35 9.90 -9.95 8.66
N GLY A 36 10.79 -9.35 7.87
CA GLY A 36 12.22 -9.23 8.22
C GLY A 36 12.87 -7.89 7.91
N GLY A 37 12.11 -6.93 7.35
CA GLY A 37 12.59 -5.59 7.01
C GLY A 37 11.78 -4.93 5.89
N GLY A 38 12.14 -3.68 5.59
CA GLY A 38 11.38 -2.84 4.66
C GLY A 38 10.00 -2.50 5.21
N VAL A 39 9.01 -2.34 4.34
CA VAL A 39 7.60 -2.09 4.74
C VAL A 39 7.00 -3.25 5.52
N ALA A 40 7.49 -4.47 5.29
CA ALA A 40 6.96 -5.66 5.91
C ALA A 40 7.54 -5.96 7.30
N GLY A 41 8.54 -5.22 7.76
CA GLY A 41 9.27 -5.48 9.02
C GLY A 41 8.96 -4.52 10.14
#